data_AF-A0A2E0URC8-F1
#
_entry.id   AF-A0A2E0URC8-F1
#
_cell.length_a   1.000
_cell.length_b   1.000
_cell.length_c   1.000
_cell.angle_alpha   90.00
_cell.angle_beta   90.00
_cell.angle_gamma   90.00
#
_symmetry.space_group_name_H-M   'P 1'
#
loop_
_entity.id
_entity.type
_entity.pdbx_description
1 polymer ?
#
loop_
_entity_poly.entity_id
_entity_poly.type
_entity_poly.pdbx_seq_one_letter_code
_entity_poly.pdbx_strand_id
1 'polypeptide(L)'
;MNQENLNINEIMRNTKKYWYVDGLSELAGGVLIVMIGVTYYLSSLIPNVVVRSLMLGLGQPVIIIFGSVLIGKAVKKIKETLTYPRTGYLSFRRQKSKKVSRVLFIIIFAIAVSVMVGFVASNLPDQFIPLVVGLFMSILIIFIGYQNNVPRFYLIAVLTVGLGLLISLWYPEGVLPFVFMFVGSGILWLISGGWTLFNYLRNTNPVEVLDE
;
A
#
# COMPACT_ATOMS: atom_id res chain seq x y z
N MET A 1 -19.42 39.62 6.05
CA MET A 1 -18.23 39.18 5.28
C MET A 1 -17.41 38.29 6.22
N ASN A 2 -17.76 37.01 6.29
CA ASN A 2 -17.23 36.08 7.29
C ASN A 2 -15.88 35.51 6.83
N GLN A 3 -14.93 35.51 7.74
CA GLN A 3 -13.56 35.06 7.53
C GLN A 3 -13.53 33.58 7.12
N GLU A 4 -13.11 33.36 5.88
CA GLU A 4 -12.73 32.06 5.33
C GLU A 4 -11.49 31.58 6.12
N ASN A 5 -11.73 30.85 7.22
CA ASN A 5 -10.67 30.09 7.88
C ASN A 5 -10.27 28.95 6.92
N LEU A 6 -9.44 29.28 5.93
CA LEU A 6 -8.78 28.34 5.05
C LEU A 6 -8.08 27.30 5.94
N ASN A 7 -8.69 26.14 6.05
CA ASN A 7 -8.20 25.08 6.92
C ASN A 7 -6.92 24.53 6.27
N ILE A 8 -5.78 25.06 6.70
CA ILE A 8 -4.45 24.74 6.15
C ILE A 8 -4.25 23.22 6.06
N ASN A 9 -4.78 22.47 7.03
CA ASN A 9 -4.71 21.02 7.05
C ASN A 9 -5.46 20.36 5.89
N GLU A 10 -6.62 20.89 5.50
CA GLU A 10 -7.41 20.39 4.38
C GLU A 10 -6.75 20.71 3.03
N ILE A 11 -6.21 21.91 2.88
CA ILE A 11 -5.42 22.31 1.71
C ILE A 11 -4.19 21.41 1.57
N MET A 12 -3.45 21.18 2.65
CA MET A 12 -2.30 20.27 2.66
C MET A 12 -2.67 18.83 2.30
N ARG A 13 -3.81 18.32 2.78
CA ARG A 13 -4.32 16.98 2.40
C ARG A 13 -4.67 16.92 0.92
N ASN A 14 -5.30 17.96 0.39
CA ASN A 14 -5.63 18.06 -1.03
C ASN A 14 -4.37 18.13 -1.91
N THR A 15 -3.28 18.74 -1.45
CA THR A 15 -2.01 18.71 -2.19
C THR A 15 -1.43 17.28 -2.26
N LYS A 16 -1.53 16.50 -1.18
CA LYS A 16 -1.05 15.10 -1.16
C LYS A 16 -1.85 14.19 -2.07
N LYS A 17 -3.14 14.48 -2.25
CA LYS A 17 -4.03 13.77 -3.19
C LYS A 17 -3.43 13.71 -4.60
N TYR A 18 -2.70 14.73 -5.02
CA TYR A 18 -2.07 14.79 -6.34
C TYR A 18 -1.19 13.56 -6.65
N TRP A 19 -0.53 13.00 -5.63
CA TRP A 19 0.29 11.80 -5.79
C TRP A 19 -0.51 10.54 -6.17
N TYR A 20 -1.81 10.53 -5.89
CA TYR A 20 -2.75 9.45 -6.17
C TYR A 20 -3.67 9.73 -7.36
N VAL A 21 -3.61 10.92 -7.97
CA VAL A 21 -4.53 11.28 -9.08
C VAL A 21 -4.40 10.32 -10.27
N ASP A 22 -3.19 9.86 -10.56
CA ASP A 22 -2.87 9.00 -11.71
C ASP A 22 -2.98 7.50 -11.42
N GLY A 23 -3.23 7.07 -10.19
CA GLY A 23 -3.31 5.64 -9.84
C GLY A 23 -1.97 4.87 -9.83
N LEU A 24 -0.85 5.48 -10.26
CA LEU A 24 0.45 4.80 -10.31
C LEU A 24 0.96 4.42 -8.92
N SER A 25 0.66 5.23 -7.92
CA SER A 25 1.00 4.95 -6.52
C SER A 25 0.24 3.76 -5.94
N GLU A 26 -0.98 3.51 -6.43
CA GLU A 26 -1.76 2.33 -6.06
C GLU A 26 -1.22 1.08 -6.75
N LEU A 27 -0.90 1.17 -8.04
CA LEU A 27 -0.25 0.08 -8.77
C LEU A 27 1.05 -0.33 -8.07
N ALA A 28 1.88 0.65 -7.70
CA ALA A 28 3.11 0.44 -6.95
C ALA A 28 2.90 -0.29 -5.62
N GLY A 29 1.93 0.16 -4.82
CA GLY A 29 1.55 -0.50 -3.57
C GLY A 29 1.07 -1.93 -3.81
N GLY A 30 0.20 -2.14 -4.81
CA GLY A 30 -0.31 -3.44 -5.21
C GLY A 30 0.80 -4.41 -5.60
N VAL A 31 1.75 -4.00 -6.45
CA VAL A 31 2.92 -4.82 -6.83
C VAL A 31 3.72 -5.23 -5.59
N LEU A 32 3.99 -4.31 -4.66
CA LEU A 32 4.72 -4.60 -3.43
C LEU A 32 3.99 -5.67 -2.59
N ILE A 33 2.67 -5.52 -2.41
CA ILE A 33 1.85 -6.47 -1.64
C ILE A 33 1.81 -7.84 -2.35
N VAL A 34 1.70 -7.88 -3.68
CA VAL A 34 1.77 -9.15 -4.44
C VAL A 34 3.12 -9.82 -4.24
N MET A 35 4.23 -9.09 -4.31
CA MET A 35 5.57 -9.67 -4.07
C MET A 35 5.70 -10.29 -2.68
N ILE A 36 5.10 -9.68 -1.65
CA ILE A 36 5.03 -10.26 -0.31
C ILE A 36 4.30 -11.61 -0.33
N GLY A 37 3.12 -11.66 -0.97
CA GLY A 37 2.34 -12.90 -1.10
C GLY A 37 3.06 -14.00 -1.90
N VAL A 38 3.72 -13.64 -3.00
CA VAL A 38 4.56 -14.56 -3.79
C VAL A 38 5.71 -15.12 -2.96
N THR A 39 6.27 -14.32 -2.06
CA THR A 39 7.35 -14.77 -1.17
C THR A 39 6.87 -15.83 -0.18
N TYR A 40 5.65 -15.70 0.35
CA TYR A 40 5.03 -16.77 1.16
C TYR A 40 4.88 -18.06 0.35
N TYR A 41 4.40 -17.96 -0.89
CA TYR A 41 4.28 -19.12 -1.77
C TYR A 41 5.64 -19.78 -2.04
N LEU A 42 6.64 -19.00 -2.48
CA LEU A 42 7.99 -19.51 -2.72
C LEU A 42 8.62 -20.14 -1.48
N SER A 43 8.37 -19.58 -0.29
CA SER A 43 8.88 -20.13 0.97
C SER A 43 8.32 -21.52 1.29
N SER A 44 7.11 -21.85 0.80
CA SER A 44 6.51 -23.18 1.00
C SER A 44 7.14 -24.26 0.14
N LEU A 45 7.80 -23.87 -0.95
CA LEU A 45 8.53 -24.79 -1.82
C LEU A 45 9.90 -25.18 -1.25
N ILE A 46 10.36 -24.52 -0.18
CA ILE A 46 11.67 -24.76 0.45
C ILE A 46 11.54 -25.82 1.54
N PRO A 47 12.16 -27.01 1.40
CA PRO A 47 12.09 -28.06 2.42
C PRO A 47 12.88 -27.72 3.68
N ASN A 48 13.94 -26.93 3.55
CA ASN A 48 14.84 -26.59 4.66
C ASN A 48 14.19 -25.54 5.59
N VAL A 49 13.91 -25.95 6.83
CA VAL A 49 13.24 -25.13 7.85
C VAL A 49 14.03 -23.86 8.20
N VAL A 50 15.37 -23.92 8.25
CA VAL A 50 16.23 -22.78 8.58
C VAL A 50 16.17 -21.75 7.45
N VAL A 51 16.33 -22.19 6.20
CA VAL A 51 16.26 -21.30 5.03
C VAL A 51 14.88 -20.67 4.90
N ARG A 52 13.82 -21.46 5.10
CA ARG A 52 12.43 -20.97 5.10
C ARG A 52 12.21 -19.90 6.17
N SER A 53 12.69 -20.14 7.38
CA SER A 53 12.53 -19.19 8.49
C SER A 53 13.32 -17.89 8.27
N LEU A 54 14.53 -17.98 7.72
CA LEU A 54 15.31 -16.81 7.32
C LEU A 54 14.63 -16.02 6.19
N MET A 55 14.06 -16.71 5.19
CA MET A 55 13.33 -16.08 4.10
C MET A 55 12.07 -15.36 4.59
N LEU A 56 11.31 -15.95 5.52
CA LEU A 56 10.12 -15.32 6.09
C LEU A 56 10.47 -14.19 7.06
N GLY A 57 11.49 -14.36 7.90
CA GLY A 57 11.89 -13.38 8.91
C GLY A 57 12.63 -12.17 8.33
N LEU A 58 13.61 -12.40 7.45
CA LEU A 58 14.44 -11.34 6.87
C LEU A 58 14.04 -10.97 5.44
N GLY A 59 13.53 -11.92 4.66
CA GLY A 59 13.15 -11.67 3.28
C GLY A 59 12.03 -10.64 3.14
N GLN A 60 11.06 -10.63 4.06
CA GLN A 60 9.94 -9.68 4.02
C GLN A 60 10.41 -8.22 4.23
N PRO A 61 11.18 -7.87 5.28
CA PRO A 61 11.77 -6.54 5.41
C PRO A 61 12.64 -6.15 4.20
N VAL A 62 13.44 -7.08 3.68
CA VAL A 62 14.29 -6.84 2.50
C VAL A 62 13.43 -6.47 1.30
N ILE A 63 12.38 -7.24 1.00
CA ILE A 63 11.46 -6.96 -0.11
C ILE A 63 10.75 -5.62 0.09
N ILE A 64 10.31 -5.31 1.30
CA ILE A 64 9.65 -4.02 1.58
C ILE A 64 10.62 -2.87 1.33
N ILE A 65 11.84 -2.91 1.86
CA ILE A 65 12.82 -1.83 1.75
C ILE A 65 13.32 -1.69 0.30
N PHE A 66 13.86 -2.76 -0.27
CA PHE A 66 14.43 -2.75 -1.62
C PHE A 66 13.34 -2.59 -2.67
N GLY A 67 12.22 -3.29 -2.53
CA GLY A 67 11.06 -3.18 -3.41
C GLY A 67 10.50 -1.77 -3.42
N SER A 68 10.33 -1.12 -2.26
CA SER A 68 9.85 0.27 -2.22
C SER A 68 10.79 1.25 -2.92
N VAL A 69 12.11 1.05 -2.80
CA VAL A 69 13.11 1.90 -3.49
C VAL A 69 13.07 1.67 -5.00
N LEU A 70 13.04 0.42 -5.46
CA LEU A 70 13.02 0.07 -6.88
C LEU A 70 11.72 0.51 -7.55
N ILE A 71 10.58 0.18 -6.95
CA ILE A 71 9.26 0.59 -7.43
C ILE A 71 9.15 2.11 -7.41
N GLY A 72 9.62 2.79 -6.35
CA GLY A 72 9.61 4.25 -6.30
C GLY A 72 10.39 4.90 -7.45
N LYS A 73 11.54 4.34 -7.84
CA LYS A 73 12.30 4.78 -9.01
C LYS A 73 11.54 4.51 -10.31
N ALA A 74 10.96 3.32 -10.46
CA ALA A 74 10.17 2.95 -11.63
C ALA A 74 8.95 3.86 -11.80
N VAL A 75 8.18 4.08 -10.75
CA VAL A 75 7.03 5.00 -10.73
C VAL A 75 7.45 6.40 -11.14
N LYS A 76 8.57 6.91 -10.62
CA LYS A 76 9.05 8.24 -10.99
C LYS A 76 9.34 8.32 -12.50
N LYS A 77 10.05 7.34 -13.05
CA LYS A 77 10.35 7.27 -14.49
C LYS A 77 9.08 7.16 -15.34
N ILE A 78 8.11 6.36 -14.90
CA ILE A 78 6.81 6.20 -15.58
C ILE A 78 6.03 7.52 -15.54
N LYS A 79 6.02 8.24 -14.40
CA LYS A 79 5.36 9.54 -14.28
C LYS A 79 5.99 10.60 -15.20
N GLU A 80 7.32 10.57 -15.37
CA GLU A 80 8.03 11.48 -16.29
C GLU A 80 7.56 11.30 -17.74
N THR A 81 7.24 10.07 -18.16
CA THR A 81 6.76 9.80 -19.53
C THR A 81 5.24 9.93 -19.69
N LEU A 82 4.45 9.50 -18.70
CA LEU A 82 2.99 9.41 -18.83
C LEU A 82 2.24 10.56 -18.16
N THR A 83 2.59 10.93 -16.94
CA THR A 83 1.77 11.83 -16.12
C THR A 83 2.20 13.29 -16.31
N TYR A 84 3.50 13.58 -16.23
CA TYR A 84 4.02 14.95 -16.20
C TYR A 84 3.75 15.76 -17.48
N PRO A 85 3.75 15.19 -18.69
CA PRO A 85 3.38 15.94 -19.89
C PRO A 85 1.92 16.44 -19.90
N ARG A 86 1.04 15.85 -19.08
CA ARG A 86 -0.40 16.17 -19.05
C ARG A 86 -0.79 17.16 -17.97
N THR A 87 -0.10 17.16 -16.83
CA THR A 87 -0.48 17.99 -15.67
C THR A 87 0.60 18.96 -15.20
N GLY A 88 1.78 18.95 -15.85
CA GLY A 88 2.91 19.76 -15.45
C GLY A 88 3.63 19.24 -14.19
N TYR A 89 4.89 19.63 -14.04
CA TYR A 89 5.74 19.21 -12.92
C TYR A 89 5.77 20.26 -11.81
N LEU A 90 5.06 20.00 -10.71
CA LEU A 90 5.15 20.80 -9.49
C LEU A 90 6.19 20.19 -8.53
N SER A 91 7.37 20.81 -8.47
CA SER A 91 8.36 20.45 -7.46
C SER A 91 8.09 21.20 -6.15
N PHE A 92 7.60 20.49 -5.13
CA PHE A 92 7.45 21.06 -3.80
C PHE A 92 8.78 21.03 -3.05
N ARG A 93 9.08 22.12 -2.33
CA ARG A 93 10.26 22.22 -1.46
C ARG A 93 10.21 21.10 -0.41
N ARG A 94 11.21 20.21 -0.40
CA ARG A 94 11.33 19.15 0.60
C ARG A 94 11.35 19.76 2.00
N GLN A 95 10.30 19.54 2.79
CA GLN A 95 10.31 19.87 4.21
C GLN A 95 11.41 19.06 4.92
N LYS A 96 12.15 19.69 5.83
CA LYS A 96 13.18 19.01 6.63
C LYS A 96 12.54 17.86 7.39
N SER A 97 12.95 16.64 7.05
CA SER A 97 12.48 15.42 7.70
C SER A 97 12.87 15.43 9.18
N LYS A 98 11.89 15.34 10.09
CA LYS A 98 12.12 15.04 11.50
C LYS A 98 12.55 13.56 11.63
N LYS A 99 13.80 13.27 11.25
CA LYS A 99 14.35 11.90 11.15
C LYS A 99 14.13 11.09 12.45
N VAL A 100 14.32 11.72 13.61
CA VAL A 100 14.14 11.09 14.94
C VAL A 100 12.69 10.66 15.18
N SER A 101 11.72 11.53 14.88
CA SER A 101 10.29 11.21 15.04
C SER A 101 9.86 10.04 14.14
N ARG A 102 10.45 9.94 12.94
CA ARG A 102 10.19 8.82 12.03
C ARG A 102 10.78 7.51 12.54
N VAL A 103 12.02 7.51 13.04
CA VAL A 103 12.64 6.30 13.61
C VAL A 103 11.87 5.82 14.82
N LEU A 104 11.48 6.72 15.73
CA LEU A 104 10.68 6.39 16.90
C LEU A 104 9.33 5.77 16.50
N PHE A 105 8.66 6.36 15.49
CA PHE A 105 7.41 5.81 14.97
C PHE A 105 7.58 4.40 14.40
N ILE A 106 8.65 4.15 13.63
CA ILE A 106 8.95 2.81 13.07
C ILE A 106 9.14 1.79 14.19
N ILE A 107 9.89 2.14 15.24
CA ILE A 107 10.13 1.24 16.38
C ILE A 107 8.82 0.94 17.12
N ILE A 108 8.04 1.96 17.48
CA ILE A 108 6.76 1.78 18.17
C ILE A 108 5.80 0.93 17.32
N PHE A 109 5.73 1.21 16.02
CA PHE A 109 4.90 0.44 15.10
C PHE A 109 5.33 -1.02 15.02
N ALA A 110 6.63 -1.30 14.92
CA ALA A 110 7.16 -2.66 14.91
C ALA A 110 6.83 -3.41 16.22
N ILE A 111 6.97 -2.76 17.37
CA ILE A 111 6.59 -3.34 18.67
C ILE A 111 5.10 -3.65 18.70
N ALA A 112 4.25 -2.70 18.29
CA ALA A 112 2.80 -2.88 18.27
C ALA A 112 2.38 -4.06 17.37
N VAL A 113 2.98 -4.18 16.17
CA VAL A 113 2.73 -5.31 15.27
C VAL A 113 3.19 -6.62 15.90
N SER A 114 4.38 -6.67 16.51
CA SER A 114 4.88 -7.88 17.16
C SER A 114 4.00 -8.34 18.32
N VAL A 115 3.54 -7.41 19.16
CA VAL A 115 2.60 -7.71 20.26
C VAL A 115 1.26 -8.20 19.72
N MET A 116 0.72 -7.54 18.69
CA MET A 116 -0.53 -7.95 18.05
C MET A 116 -0.41 -9.37 17.49
N VAL A 117 0.66 -9.67 16.75
CA VAL A 117 0.90 -11.00 16.17
C VAL A 117 1.04 -12.05 17.27
N GLY A 118 1.81 -11.77 18.32
CA GLY A 118 1.98 -12.69 19.45
C GLY A 118 0.68 -12.96 20.20
N PHE A 119 -0.15 -11.93 20.42
CA PHE A 119 -1.46 -12.06 21.05
C PHE A 119 -2.43 -12.90 20.19
N VAL A 120 -2.49 -12.61 18.88
CA VAL A 120 -3.36 -13.33 17.94
C VAL A 120 -2.97 -14.79 17.85
N ALA A 121 -1.67 -15.09 17.67
CA ALA A 121 -1.18 -16.46 17.55
C ALA A 121 -1.35 -17.30 18.83
N SER A 122 -1.49 -16.66 20.00
CA SER A 122 -1.66 -17.38 21.27
C SER A 122 -3.11 -17.50 21.74
N ASN A 123 -4.01 -16.62 21.29
CA ASN A 123 -5.39 -16.55 21.82
C ASN A 123 -6.48 -16.82 20.78
N LEU A 124 -6.17 -16.80 19.48
CA LEU A 124 -7.15 -17.01 18.42
C LEU A 124 -6.86 -18.29 17.64
N PRO A 125 -7.91 -19.05 17.25
CA PRO A 125 -7.75 -20.14 16.30
C PRO A 125 -7.13 -19.65 14.99
N ASP A 126 -6.26 -20.47 14.40
CA ASP A 126 -5.51 -20.14 13.17
C ASP A 126 -6.42 -19.70 12.02
N GLN A 127 -7.64 -20.22 11.97
CA GLN A 127 -8.63 -19.84 10.96
C GLN A 127 -8.99 -18.36 10.96
N PHE A 128 -8.88 -17.65 12.09
CA PHE A 128 -9.21 -16.23 12.20
C PHE A 128 -8.03 -15.29 11.92
N ILE A 129 -6.82 -15.82 11.79
CA ILE A 129 -5.63 -15.02 11.49
C ILE A 129 -5.81 -14.15 10.23
N PRO A 130 -6.33 -14.66 9.08
CA PRO A 130 -6.54 -13.85 7.88
C PRO A 130 -7.52 -12.70 8.08
N LEU A 131 -8.56 -12.91 8.89
CA LEU A 131 -9.53 -11.85 9.22
C LEU A 131 -8.87 -10.74 10.03
N VAL A 132 -8.06 -11.09 11.04
CA VAL A 132 -7.34 -10.09 11.84
C VAL A 132 -6.33 -9.32 10.98
N VAL A 133 -5.59 -10.01 10.11
CA VAL A 133 -4.68 -9.37 9.15
C VAL A 133 -5.45 -8.44 8.21
N GLY A 134 -6.63 -8.84 7.74
CA GLY A 134 -7.50 -8.01 6.90
C GLY A 134 -8.04 -6.77 7.60
N LEU A 135 -8.44 -6.89 8.86
CA LEU A 135 -8.85 -5.75 9.69
C LEU A 135 -7.67 -4.79 9.91
N PHE A 136 -6.49 -5.31 10.25
CA PHE A 136 -5.30 -4.49 10.43
C PHE A 136 -4.91 -3.74 9.15
N MET A 137 -4.87 -4.45 8.01
CA MET A 137 -4.62 -3.86 6.69
C MET A 137 -5.67 -2.80 6.35
N SER A 138 -6.94 -3.07 6.63
CA SER A 138 -8.05 -2.13 6.41
C SER A 138 -7.87 -0.83 7.21
N ILE A 139 -7.46 -0.90 8.47
CA ILE A 139 -7.16 0.28 9.28
C ILE A 139 -6.04 1.12 8.63
N LEU A 140 -4.97 0.48 8.16
CA LEU A 140 -3.89 1.18 7.45
C LEU A 140 -4.36 1.81 6.13
N ILE A 141 -5.17 1.10 5.35
CA ILE A 141 -5.73 1.59 4.08
C ILE A 141 -6.64 2.81 4.35
N ILE A 142 -7.52 2.72 5.34
CA ILE A 142 -8.41 3.80 5.78
C ILE A 142 -7.59 5.01 6.21
N PHE A 143 -6.53 4.81 7.00
CA PHE A 143 -5.64 5.87 7.44
C PHE A 143 -4.97 6.58 6.25
N ILE A 144 -4.45 5.82 5.27
CA ILE A 144 -3.85 6.39 4.06
C ILE A 144 -4.90 7.13 3.22
N GLY A 145 -6.11 6.56 3.07
CA GLY A 145 -7.22 7.17 2.34
C GLY A 145 -7.65 8.49 2.96
N TYR A 146 -7.78 8.53 4.30
CA TYR A 146 -8.07 9.74 5.05
C TYR A 146 -6.95 10.77 4.91
N GLN A 147 -5.69 10.39 5.10
CA GLN A 147 -4.56 11.32 5.04
C GLN A 147 -4.38 11.97 3.66
N ASN A 148 -4.72 11.27 2.59
CA ASN A 148 -4.53 11.73 1.21
C ASN A 148 -5.83 12.17 0.51
N ASN A 149 -6.97 12.13 1.20
CA ASN A 149 -8.29 12.47 0.67
C ASN A 149 -8.67 11.66 -0.60
N VAL A 150 -8.48 10.35 -0.54
CA VAL A 150 -8.73 9.41 -1.63
C VAL A 150 -9.88 8.45 -1.23
N PRO A 151 -11.13 8.74 -1.61
CA PRO A 151 -12.29 8.00 -1.10
C PRO A 151 -12.34 6.53 -1.54
N ARG A 152 -11.79 6.19 -2.71
CA ARG A 152 -11.73 4.81 -3.18
C ARG A 152 -10.96 3.86 -2.25
N PHE A 153 -10.10 4.37 -1.35
CA PHE A 153 -9.39 3.53 -0.39
C PHE A 153 -10.33 2.93 0.66
N TYR A 154 -11.44 3.60 0.99
CA TYR A 154 -12.45 3.00 1.88
C TYR A 154 -13.07 1.74 1.25
N LEU A 155 -13.31 1.75 -0.07
CA LEU A 155 -13.80 0.57 -0.77
C LEU A 155 -12.76 -0.57 -0.76
N ILE A 156 -11.48 -0.26 -1.05
CA ILE A 156 -10.40 -1.26 -0.99
C ILE A 156 -10.29 -1.85 0.42
N ALA A 157 -10.43 -1.02 1.46
CA ALA A 157 -10.39 -1.45 2.85
C ALA A 157 -11.52 -2.44 3.18
N VAL A 158 -12.76 -2.14 2.77
CA VAL A 158 -13.91 -3.06 2.94
C VAL A 158 -13.68 -4.37 2.19
N LEU A 159 -13.22 -4.31 0.93
CA LEU A 159 -12.92 -5.50 0.14
C LEU A 159 -11.80 -6.34 0.75
N THR A 160 -10.82 -5.70 1.39
CA THR A 160 -9.71 -6.38 2.08
C THR A 160 -10.20 -7.13 3.33
N VAL A 161 -11.12 -6.55 4.10
CA VAL A 161 -11.77 -7.25 5.22
C VAL A 161 -12.63 -8.40 4.70
N GLY A 162 -13.42 -8.18 3.64
CA GLY A 162 -14.21 -9.22 3.00
C GLY A 162 -13.35 -10.39 2.53
N LEU A 163 -12.19 -10.12 1.94
CA LEU A 163 -11.22 -11.14 1.55
C LEU A 163 -10.70 -11.93 2.76
N GLY A 164 -10.30 -11.24 3.84
CA GLY A 164 -9.86 -11.89 5.08
C GLY A 164 -10.94 -12.77 5.71
N LEU A 165 -12.20 -12.33 5.68
CA LEU A 165 -13.35 -13.11 6.14
C LEU A 165 -13.58 -14.35 5.26
N LEU A 166 -13.57 -14.20 3.94
CA LEU A 166 -13.75 -15.32 3.01
C LEU A 166 -12.66 -16.40 3.18
N ILE A 167 -11.40 -15.98 3.33
CA ILE A 167 -10.28 -16.90 3.57
C ILE A 167 -10.43 -17.57 4.94
N SER A 168 -10.87 -16.82 5.95
CA SER A 168 -11.10 -17.35 7.30
C SER A 168 -12.19 -18.42 7.33
N LEU A 169 -13.26 -18.23 6.56
CA LEU A 169 -14.35 -19.21 6.43
C LEU A 169 -13.96 -20.44 5.60
N TRP A 170 -13.12 -20.26 4.56
CA TRP A 170 -12.66 -21.36 3.72
C TRP A 170 -11.58 -22.22 4.39
N TYR A 171 -10.78 -21.60 5.27
CA TYR A 171 -9.71 -22.23 6.05
C TYR A 171 -8.74 -23.11 5.24
N PRO A 172 -8.05 -22.55 4.23
CA PRO A 172 -7.05 -23.31 3.48
C PRO A 172 -5.83 -23.64 4.34
N GLU A 173 -5.24 -24.82 4.12
CA GLU A 173 -4.14 -25.32 4.95
C GLU A 173 -2.80 -24.63 4.67
N GLY A 174 -1.92 -24.63 5.67
CA GLY A 174 -0.54 -24.21 5.55
C GLY A 174 -0.37 -22.70 5.29
N VAL A 175 0.43 -22.34 4.29
CA VAL A 175 0.76 -20.93 3.98
C VAL A 175 -0.28 -20.22 3.11
N LEU A 176 -1.22 -20.98 2.53
CA LEU A 176 -2.19 -20.49 1.56
C LEU A 176 -3.03 -19.31 2.06
N PRO A 177 -3.47 -19.25 3.34
CA PRO A 177 -4.21 -18.09 3.83
C PRO A 177 -3.45 -16.78 3.63
N PHE A 178 -2.13 -16.77 3.90
CA PHE A 178 -1.29 -15.57 3.71
C PHE A 178 -1.08 -15.26 2.23
N VAL A 179 -0.88 -16.27 1.39
CA VAL A 179 -0.74 -16.10 -0.06
C VAL A 179 -2.00 -15.45 -0.63
N PHE A 180 -3.18 -16.01 -0.36
CA PHE A 180 -4.44 -15.46 -0.84
C PHE A 180 -4.71 -14.07 -0.28
N MET A 181 -4.38 -13.84 0.99
CA MET A 181 -4.58 -12.55 1.63
C MET A 181 -3.73 -11.46 0.96
N PHE A 182 -2.43 -11.67 0.81
CA PHE A 182 -1.52 -10.68 0.24
C PHE A 182 -1.69 -10.56 -1.28
N VAL A 183 -1.75 -11.66 -2.02
CA VAL A 183 -1.95 -11.61 -3.48
C VAL A 183 -3.31 -11.01 -3.82
N GLY A 184 -4.39 -11.44 -3.14
CA GLY A 184 -5.73 -10.92 -3.37
C GLY A 184 -5.82 -9.43 -3.03
N SER A 185 -5.29 -8.99 -1.88
CA SER A 185 -5.22 -7.57 -1.53
C SER A 185 -4.39 -6.78 -2.55
N GLY A 186 -3.26 -7.32 -2.99
CA GLY A 186 -2.43 -6.71 -4.01
C GLY A 186 -3.16 -6.56 -5.35
N ILE A 187 -3.92 -7.57 -5.77
CA ILE A 187 -4.77 -7.52 -6.97
C ILE A 187 -5.86 -6.44 -6.84
N LEU A 188 -6.52 -6.30 -5.68
CA LEU A 188 -7.50 -5.23 -5.47
C LEU A 188 -6.89 -3.85 -5.67
N TRP A 189 -5.68 -3.64 -5.15
CA TRP A 189 -4.92 -2.40 -5.35
C TRP A 189 -4.52 -2.20 -6.82
N LEU A 190 -4.09 -3.27 -7.50
CA LEU A 190 -3.73 -3.21 -8.92
C LEU A 190 -4.92 -2.87 -9.80
N ILE A 191 -6.09 -3.45 -9.54
CA ILE A 191 -7.33 -3.14 -10.26
C ILE A 191 -7.74 -1.69 -10.04
N SER A 192 -7.75 -1.21 -8.78
CA SER A 192 -8.08 0.18 -8.46
C SER A 192 -7.12 1.17 -9.14
N GLY A 193 -5.81 0.92 -9.02
CA GLY A 193 -4.78 1.76 -9.59
C GLY A 193 -4.80 1.76 -11.12
N GLY A 194 -4.97 0.59 -11.73
CA GLY A 194 -5.08 0.41 -13.18
C GLY A 194 -6.31 1.09 -13.75
N TRP A 195 -7.47 0.93 -13.12
CA TRP A 195 -8.70 1.63 -13.50
C TRP A 195 -8.55 3.16 -13.39
N THR A 196 -7.93 3.63 -12.32
CA THR A 196 -7.66 5.06 -12.12
C THR A 196 -6.70 5.59 -13.19
N LEU A 197 -5.61 4.88 -13.48
CA LEU A 197 -4.66 5.26 -14.51
C LEU A 197 -5.30 5.27 -15.90
N PHE A 198 -6.09 4.25 -16.23
CA PHE A 198 -6.79 4.18 -17.51
C PHE A 198 -7.75 5.36 -17.70
N ASN A 199 -8.59 5.64 -16.70
CA ASN A 199 -9.50 6.78 -16.75
C ASN A 199 -8.74 8.12 -16.78
N TYR A 200 -7.62 8.22 -16.06
CA TYR A 200 -6.77 9.40 -16.10
C TYR A 200 -6.23 9.66 -17.51
N LEU A 201 -5.62 8.65 -18.14
CA LEU A 201 -5.04 8.78 -19.48
C LEU A 201 -6.10 9.05 -20.57
N ARG A 202 -7.32 8.52 -20.40
CA ARG A 202 -8.42 8.73 -21.34
C ARG A 202 -9.03 10.13 -21.25
N ASN A 203 -9.06 10.71 -20.05
CA ASN A 203 -9.72 12.00 -19.79
C ASN A 203 -8.74 13.18 -19.73
N THR A 204 -7.44 12.95 -19.87
CA THR A 204 -6.42 14.01 -19.87
C THR A 204 -5.57 13.97 -21.12
N ASN A 205 -5.56 15.09 -21.85
CA ASN A 205 -4.70 15.27 -23.01
C ASN A 205 -3.36 15.91 -22.59
N PRO A 206 -2.26 15.63 -23.32
CA PRO A 206 -1.02 16.37 -23.16
C PRO A 206 -1.29 17.85 -23.41
N VAL A 207 -0.61 18.73 -22.68
CA VAL A 207 -0.64 20.15 -23.00
C VAL A 207 0.09 20.33 -24.33
N GLU A 208 -0.59 20.83 -25.36
CA GLU A 208 0.07 21.26 -26.60
C GLU A 208 1.05 22.37 -26.23
N VAL A 209 2.34 22.12 -26.44
CA VAL A 209 3.34 23.16 -26.38
C VAL A 209 3.05 24.03 -27.60
N LEU A 210 2.52 25.22 -27.38
CA LEU A 210 2.40 26.22 -28.44
C LEU A 210 3.83 26.56 -28.87
N ASP A 211 4.22 26.05 -30.03
CA ASP A 211 5.44 26.46 -30.72
C ASP A 211 5.22 27.92 -31.18
N GLU A 212 5.79 28.88 -30.45
CA GLU A 212 5.92 30.29 -30.86
C GLU A 212 7.10 30.49 -31.83
#